data_AF-A0A699JDS1-F1
#
_entry.id   AF-A0A699JDS1-F1
#
_cell.length_a   1.000
_cell.length_b   1.000
_cell.length_c   1.000
_cell.angle_alpha   90.00
_cell.angle_beta   90.00
_cell.angle_gamma   90.00
#
_symmetry.space_group_name_H-M   'P 1'
#
loop_
_entity.id
_entity.type
_entity.pdbx_description
1 polymer ?
#
loop_
_entity_poly.entity_id
_entity_poly.type
_entity_poly.pdbx_seq_one_letter_code
_entity_poly.pdbx_strand_id
1 'polypeptide(L)'
;MALRIYGIHVRFMGKSLMPISLIEDQNKVKDFASLSKLKVVLDNDGFMNIELKYMGGFWVMMEFHNEGAKKKFQSNLAMRTWFSQTIQASSDFNIDERVTWVELEGVPYKLWSRNTFSRIASRWGTLLDGDDREDGCFHRKRICICTKLKTNLFESFKVVYRGKVIWVRAKEVLGWVPDFVEDIEEESDSDDDSYEGEIKSGGF
;
A
#
# COMPACT_ATOMS: atom_id res chain seq x y z
N MET A 1 17.19 9.23 19.99
CA MET A 1 17.01 7.78 20.17
C MET A 1 18.05 7.07 19.31
N ALA A 2 18.76 6.05 19.81
CA ALA A 2 19.76 5.32 19.03
C ALA A 2 19.31 3.86 18.89
N LEU A 3 19.27 3.35 17.67
CA LEU A 3 19.00 1.94 17.40
C LEU A 3 20.34 1.25 17.11
N ARG A 4 20.58 0.10 17.74
CA ARG A 4 21.79 -0.70 17.49
C ARG A 4 21.41 -1.83 16.55
N ILE A 5 21.83 -1.74 15.31
CA ILE A 5 21.66 -2.79 14.30
C ILE A 5 23.04 -3.42 14.08
N TYR A 6 23.19 -4.73 14.35
CA TYR A 6 24.42 -5.50 14.13
C TYR A 6 25.72 -4.82 14.65
N GLY A 7 25.68 -4.21 15.84
CA GLY A 7 26.84 -3.56 16.44
C GLY A 7 27.19 -2.17 15.89
N ILE A 8 26.57 -1.75 14.78
CA ILE A 8 26.68 -0.39 14.23
C ILE A 8 25.83 0.55 15.09
N HIS A 9 26.46 1.62 15.58
CA HIS A 9 25.78 2.65 16.32
C HIS A 9 25.18 3.64 15.32
N VAL A 10 23.92 3.43 14.95
CA VAL A 10 23.18 4.38 14.13
C VAL A 10 22.76 5.53 15.03
N ARG A 11 23.56 6.61 15.04
CA ARG A 11 23.11 7.90 15.56
C ARG A 11 22.12 8.45 14.56
N PHE A 12 20.84 8.44 14.91
CA PHE A 12 19.90 9.33 14.27
C PHE A 12 20.38 10.75 14.59
N MET A 13 20.94 11.46 13.60
CA MET A 13 20.91 12.92 13.66
C MET A 13 19.44 13.26 13.88
N GLY A 14 19.15 13.90 15.00
CA GLY A 14 17.79 14.20 15.40
C GLY A 14 17.12 15.01 14.31
N LYS A 15 16.42 14.33 13.38
CA LYS A 15 15.15 14.85 12.91
C LYS A 15 14.41 15.10 14.21
N SER A 16 14.15 16.38 14.48
CA SER A 16 13.23 16.80 15.53
C SER A 16 12.14 15.74 15.59
N LEU A 17 12.02 15.04 16.72
CA LEU A 17 10.80 14.30 17.00
C LEU A 17 9.73 15.38 16.90
N MET A 18 9.09 15.50 15.74
CA MET A 18 8.04 16.49 15.56
C MET A 18 7.12 16.25 16.74
N PRO A 19 6.83 17.27 17.57
CA PRO A 19 5.80 17.10 18.57
C PRO A 19 4.59 16.63 17.78
N ILE A 20 4.13 15.41 18.08
CA ILE A 20 2.89 14.85 17.55
C ILE A 20 1.91 16.01 17.48
N SER A 21 1.56 16.42 16.27
CA SER A 21 0.81 17.65 16.14
C SER A 21 -0.59 17.36 16.68
N LEU A 22 -1.17 18.30 17.44
CA LEU A 22 -2.56 18.20 17.92
C LEU A 22 -3.56 18.01 16.76
N ILE A 23 -3.08 18.23 15.53
CA ILE A 23 -3.81 18.21 14.27
C ILE A 23 -3.58 16.93 13.47
N GLU A 24 -2.96 15.89 14.03
CA GLU A 24 -2.83 14.57 13.38
C GLU A 24 -3.66 13.51 14.09
N ASP A 25 -4.29 12.62 13.31
CA ASP A 25 -4.93 11.40 13.79
C ASP A 25 -4.48 10.18 12.98
N GLN A 26 -4.32 9.05 13.64
CA GLN A 26 -4.13 7.74 13.02
C GLN A 26 -5.49 7.05 12.93
N ASN A 27 -5.93 6.74 11.72
CA ASN A 27 -7.28 6.28 11.44
C ASN A 27 -7.24 4.92 10.76
N LYS A 28 -7.92 3.93 11.36
CA LYS A 28 -8.12 2.61 10.77
C LYS A 28 -9.42 2.60 9.98
N VAL A 29 -9.34 2.48 8.66
CA VAL A 29 -10.53 2.31 7.81
C VAL A 29 -11.14 0.92 8.01
N LYS A 30 -12.44 0.78 7.77
CA LYS A 30 -13.17 -0.47 8.04
C LYS A 30 -12.76 -1.64 7.16
N ASP A 31 -12.46 -1.36 5.90
CA ASP A 31 -12.18 -2.38 4.89
C ASP A 31 -11.32 -1.84 3.74
N PHE A 32 -10.90 -2.75 2.87
CA PHE A 32 -10.04 -2.45 1.73
C PHE A 32 -10.71 -1.52 0.70
N ALA A 33 -12.03 -1.62 0.52
CA ALA A 33 -12.78 -0.74 -0.38
C ALA A 33 -12.82 0.70 0.17
N SER A 34 -12.96 0.83 1.49
CA SER A 34 -12.91 2.11 2.19
C SER A 34 -11.55 2.76 2.08
N LEU A 35 -10.47 1.97 2.15
CA LEU A 35 -9.11 2.46 1.93
C LEU A 35 -8.97 3.12 0.55
N SER A 36 -9.39 2.42 -0.50
CA SER A 36 -9.25 2.90 -1.89
C SER A 36 -10.11 4.14 -2.19
N LYS A 37 -11.26 4.29 -1.51
CA LYS A 37 -12.22 5.38 -1.75
C LYS A 37 -12.07 6.56 -0.80
N LEU A 38 -11.14 6.50 0.15
CA LEU A 38 -11.07 7.42 1.28
C LEU A 38 -11.00 8.89 0.84
N LYS A 39 -10.09 9.22 -0.09
CA LYS A 39 -9.89 10.59 -0.56
C LYS A 39 -11.15 11.18 -1.21
N VAL A 40 -11.75 10.43 -2.13
CA VAL A 40 -12.99 10.83 -2.81
C VAL A 40 -14.12 11.13 -1.82
N VAL A 41 -14.25 10.30 -0.79
CA VAL A 41 -15.29 10.46 0.24
C VAL A 41 -15.05 11.69 1.10
N LEU A 42 -13.80 11.93 1.51
CA LEU A 42 -13.44 13.12 2.28
C LEU A 42 -13.72 14.39 1.50
N ASP A 43 -13.35 14.42 0.21
CA ASP A 43 -13.58 15.57 -0.66
C ASP A 43 -15.09 15.84 -0.83
N ASN A 44 -15.90 14.79 -1.03
CA ASN A 44 -17.36 14.90 -1.16
C ASN A 44 -18.03 15.44 0.12
N ASP A 45 -17.50 15.11 1.30
CA ASP A 45 -17.99 15.59 2.59
C ASP A 45 -17.42 16.99 2.99
N GLY A 46 -16.66 17.62 2.09
CA GLY A 46 -16.11 18.97 2.28
C GLY A 46 -14.77 19.02 3.03
N PHE A 47 -14.10 17.89 3.19
CA PHE A 47 -12.79 17.78 3.85
C PHE A 47 -11.62 17.73 2.84
N MET A 48 -11.58 18.72 1.94
CA MET A 48 -10.63 18.74 0.81
C MET A 48 -9.16 18.94 1.22
N ASN A 49 -8.93 19.60 2.37
CA ASN A 49 -7.60 20.02 2.84
C ASN A 49 -7.08 19.12 3.98
N ILE A 50 -7.28 17.80 3.85
CA ILE A 50 -6.68 16.81 4.74
C ILE A 50 -5.59 16.08 3.95
N GLU A 51 -4.38 16.10 4.48
CA GLU A 51 -3.27 15.31 3.93
C GLU A 51 -3.38 13.87 4.44
N LEU A 52 -3.27 12.91 3.52
CA LEU A 52 -3.39 11.48 3.80
C LEU A 52 -2.04 10.78 3.61
N LYS A 53 -1.56 10.09 4.64
CA LYS A 53 -0.33 9.30 4.60
C LYS A 53 -0.66 7.84 4.89
N TYR A 54 -0.48 6.96 3.92
CA TYR A 54 -0.70 5.53 4.12
C TYR A 54 0.37 4.97 5.07
N MET A 55 -0.06 4.31 6.15
CA MET A 55 0.85 3.82 7.19
C MET A 55 1.06 2.29 7.14
N GLY A 56 0.21 1.57 6.40
CA GLY A 56 0.22 0.11 6.34
C GLY A 56 -1.09 -0.52 6.81
N GLY A 57 -1.42 -1.67 6.23
CA GLY A 57 -2.65 -2.38 6.55
C GLY A 57 -3.87 -1.57 6.17
N PHE A 58 -4.73 -1.26 7.15
CA PHE A 58 -5.87 -0.36 6.97
C PHE A 58 -5.66 0.99 7.67
N TRP A 59 -4.42 1.36 8.00
CA TRP A 59 -4.12 2.58 8.71
C TRP A 59 -3.70 3.71 7.77
N VAL A 60 -4.34 4.86 7.97
CA VAL A 60 -4.05 6.11 7.28
C VAL A 60 -3.87 7.19 8.33
N MET A 61 -2.76 7.90 8.27
CA MET A 61 -2.56 9.12 9.04
C MET A 61 -3.24 10.26 8.30
N MET A 62 -4.04 11.02 9.03
CA MET A 62 -4.75 12.19 8.55
C MET A 62 -4.19 13.41 9.26
N GLU A 63 -3.65 14.35 8.48
CA GLU A 63 -3.13 15.62 8.98
C GLU A 63 -4.09 16.74 8.59
N PHE A 64 -4.59 17.44 9.60
CA PHE A 64 -5.57 18.50 9.47
C PHE A 64 -4.87 19.86 9.50
N HIS A 65 -5.37 20.83 8.74
CA HIS A 65 -4.78 22.18 8.73
C HIS A 65 -4.86 22.92 10.09
N ASN A 66 -5.83 22.59 10.95
CA ASN A 66 -5.90 23.09 12.33
C ASN A 66 -6.76 22.20 13.23
N GLU A 67 -6.71 22.46 14.54
CA GLU A 67 -7.46 21.69 15.55
C GLU A 67 -8.99 21.84 15.39
N GLY A 68 -9.46 23.00 14.91
CA GLY A 68 -10.88 23.22 14.64
C GLY A 68 -11.42 22.32 13.54
N ALA A 69 -10.63 22.10 12.48
CA ALA A 69 -10.96 21.21 11.38
C ALA A 69 -11.01 19.75 11.82
N LYS A 70 -10.03 19.34 12.61
CA LYS A 70 -10.01 18.03 13.25
C LYS A 70 -11.24 17.81 14.14
N LYS A 71 -11.59 18.77 14.99
CA LYS A 71 -12.80 18.69 15.83
C LYS A 71 -14.07 18.58 14.99
N LYS A 72 -14.19 19.36 13.90
CA LYS A 72 -15.30 19.26 12.96
C LYS A 72 -15.39 17.86 12.34
N PHE A 73 -14.27 17.31 11.89
CA PHE A 73 -14.19 15.95 11.35
C PHE A 73 -14.61 14.91 12.39
N GLN A 74 -14.06 14.97 13.60
CA GLN A 74 -14.38 14.04 14.69
C GLN A 74 -15.85 14.14 15.13
N SER A 75 -16.49 15.31 14.95
CA SER A 75 -17.92 15.50 15.22
C SER A 75 -18.84 15.04 14.08
N ASN A 76 -18.31 14.81 12.87
CA ASN A 76 -19.10 14.38 11.72
C ASN A 76 -19.47 12.89 11.86
N LEU A 77 -20.76 12.62 12.04
CA LEU A 77 -21.27 11.26 12.22
C LEU A 77 -21.09 10.37 10.98
N ALA A 78 -21.24 10.93 9.76
CA ALA A 78 -21.07 10.19 8.52
C ALA A 78 -19.61 9.72 8.36
N MET A 79 -18.65 10.62 8.58
CA MET A 79 -17.22 10.28 8.49
C MET A 79 -16.80 9.22 9.49
N ARG A 80 -17.32 9.27 10.72
CA ARG A 80 -17.05 8.22 11.73
C ARG A 80 -17.45 6.82 11.26
N THR A 81 -18.42 6.70 10.35
CA THR A 81 -18.82 5.38 9.84
C THR A 81 -17.81 4.74 8.90
N TRP A 82 -16.78 5.45 8.43
CA TRP A 82 -15.75 4.90 7.54
C TRP A 82 -14.59 4.26 8.30
N PHE A 83 -14.47 4.56 9.59
CA PHE A 83 -13.36 4.12 10.43
C PHE A 83 -13.82 3.11 11.47
N SER A 84 -13.02 2.07 11.70
CA SER A 84 -13.19 1.17 12.83
C SER A 84 -12.52 1.72 14.09
N GLN A 85 -11.51 2.56 13.93
CA GLN A 85 -10.74 3.12 15.02
C GLN A 85 -10.11 4.46 14.59
N THR A 86 -10.16 5.43 15.48
CA THR A 86 -9.46 6.72 15.35
C THR A 86 -8.72 6.97 16.65
N ILE A 87 -7.44 7.25 16.57
CA ILE A 87 -6.61 7.61 17.73
C ILE A 87 -5.81 8.87 17.40
N GLN A 88 -5.58 9.68 18.43
CA GLN A 88 -4.59 10.75 18.35
C GLN A 88 -3.26 10.14 17.91
N ALA A 89 -2.57 10.79 16.96
CA ALA A 89 -1.30 10.29 16.50
C ALA A 89 -0.33 10.06 17.68
N SER A 90 0.46 8.99 17.59
CA SER A 90 1.46 8.65 18.60
C SER A 90 2.72 8.10 17.95
N SER A 91 3.88 8.46 18.49
CA SER A 91 5.19 7.94 18.06
C SER A 91 5.39 6.47 18.44
N ASP A 92 4.69 6.00 19.46
CA ASP A 92 4.77 4.61 19.94
C ASP A 92 3.82 3.68 19.15
N PHE A 93 3.06 4.25 18.21
CA PHE A 93 2.14 3.49 17.39
C PHE A 93 2.89 2.59 16.41
N ASN A 94 2.58 1.29 16.42
CA ASN A 94 3.21 0.30 15.56
C ASN A 94 2.17 -0.48 14.77
N ILE A 95 2.45 -0.66 13.47
CA ILE A 95 1.58 -1.39 12.56
C ILE A 95 2.24 -2.73 12.25
N ASP A 96 1.53 -3.81 12.57
CA ASP A 96 2.01 -5.16 12.34
C ASP A 96 1.61 -5.71 10.96
N GLU A 97 0.53 -5.19 10.38
CA GLU A 97 -0.07 -5.61 9.11
C GLU A 97 0.31 -4.72 7.91
N ARG A 98 0.37 -5.32 6.73
CA ARG A 98 0.54 -4.62 5.45
C ARG A 98 -0.32 -5.24 4.37
N VAL A 99 -0.76 -4.43 3.41
CA VAL A 99 -1.48 -4.88 2.23
C VAL A 99 -0.49 -5.07 1.08
N THR A 100 -0.60 -6.18 0.36
CA THR A 100 0.24 -6.46 -0.80
C THR A 100 -0.47 -7.33 -1.82
N TRP A 101 -0.09 -7.17 -3.09
CA TRP A 101 -0.48 -8.08 -4.15
C TRP A 101 0.47 -9.28 -4.22
N VAL A 102 -0.10 -10.43 -4.57
CA VAL A 102 0.61 -11.70 -4.76
C VAL A 102 0.19 -12.27 -6.10
N GLU A 103 1.17 -12.52 -6.95
CA GLU A 103 1.01 -13.21 -8.22
C GLU A 103 1.12 -14.72 -7.98
N LEU A 104 0.07 -15.44 -8.36
CA LEU A 104 -0.04 -16.89 -8.26
C LEU A 104 0.06 -17.53 -9.64
N GLU A 105 1.04 -18.41 -9.82
CA GLU A 105 1.26 -19.16 -11.05
C GLU A 105 1.04 -20.66 -10.82
N GLY A 106 0.47 -21.34 -11.83
CA GLY A 106 0.31 -22.80 -11.81
C GLY A 106 -0.98 -23.31 -11.16
N VAL A 107 -1.84 -22.43 -10.61
CA VAL A 107 -3.20 -22.82 -10.18
C VAL A 107 -4.03 -23.11 -11.44
N PRO A 108 -4.52 -24.34 -11.66
CA PRO A 108 -5.32 -24.63 -12.85
C PRO A 108 -6.60 -23.80 -12.88
N TYR A 109 -6.93 -23.24 -14.03
CA TYR A 109 -8.09 -22.36 -14.22
C TYR A 109 -9.41 -22.93 -13.67
N LYS A 110 -9.66 -24.23 -13.87
CA LYS A 110 -10.85 -24.92 -13.33
C LYS A 110 -10.98 -24.91 -11.80
N LEU A 111 -9.93 -24.54 -11.07
CA LEU A 111 -9.93 -24.40 -9.61
C LEU A 111 -10.08 -22.94 -9.18
N TRP A 112 -10.10 -21.99 -10.10
CA TRP A 112 -10.18 -20.57 -9.77
C TRP A 112 -11.54 -20.27 -9.16
N SER A 113 -11.52 -19.90 -7.89
CA SER A 113 -12.68 -19.45 -7.14
C SER A 113 -12.19 -18.61 -5.98
N ARG A 114 -13.04 -17.71 -5.47
CA ARG A 114 -12.73 -16.94 -4.25
C ARG A 114 -12.35 -17.86 -3.09
N ASN A 115 -13.00 -19.02 -2.96
CA ASN A 115 -12.69 -20.00 -1.92
C ASN A 115 -11.29 -20.62 -2.09
N THR A 116 -10.90 -20.99 -3.31
CA THR A 116 -9.55 -21.52 -3.59
C THR A 116 -8.49 -20.49 -3.24
N PHE A 117 -8.67 -19.25 -3.70
CA PHE A 117 -7.71 -18.18 -3.44
C PHE A 117 -7.68 -17.77 -1.97
N SER A 118 -8.81 -17.80 -1.27
CA SER A 118 -8.86 -17.58 0.18
C SER A 118 -8.03 -18.62 0.94
N ARG A 119 -8.15 -19.91 0.57
CA ARG A 119 -7.35 -21.00 1.15
C ARG A 119 -5.86 -20.92 0.81
N ILE A 120 -5.51 -20.37 -0.35
CA ILE A 120 -4.11 -20.12 -0.71
C ILE A 120 -3.57 -18.93 0.10
N ALA A 121 -4.31 -17.82 0.12
CA ALA A 121 -3.97 -16.61 0.85
C ALA A 121 -3.75 -16.86 2.35
N SER A 122 -4.55 -17.75 2.96
CA SER A 122 -4.47 -18.09 4.39
C SER A 122 -3.12 -18.64 4.83
N ARG A 123 -2.22 -19.00 3.89
CA ARG A 123 -0.81 -19.31 4.21
C ARG A 123 -0.03 -18.10 4.72
N TRP A 124 -0.38 -16.90 4.25
CA TRP A 124 0.37 -15.68 4.47
C TRP A 124 -0.47 -14.58 5.13
N GLY A 125 -1.80 -14.63 4.99
CA GLY A 125 -2.69 -13.59 5.50
C GLY A 125 -4.15 -13.76 5.07
N THR A 126 -4.88 -12.65 5.06
CA THR A 126 -6.30 -12.61 4.71
C THR A 126 -6.47 -12.13 3.28
N LEU A 127 -7.23 -12.86 2.47
CA LEU A 127 -7.61 -12.42 1.11
C LEU A 127 -8.50 -11.18 1.20
N LEU A 128 -8.08 -10.09 0.57
CA LEU A 128 -8.84 -8.85 0.45
C LEU A 128 -9.58 -8.79 -0.87
N ASP A 129 -8.83 -9.04 -1.95
CA ASP A 129 -9.31 -8.86 -3.31
C ASP A 129 -8.63 -9.81 -4.29
N GLY A 130 -9.16 -9.92 -5.51
CA GLY A 130 -8.58 -10.70 -6.59
C GLY A 130 -8.78 -10.00 -7.93
N ASP A 131 -7.81 -10.14 -8.82
CA ASP A 131 -7.88 -9.50 -10.13
C ASP A 131 -8.95 -10.19 -11.00
N ASP A 132 -10.16 -9.64 -11.02
CA ASP A 132 -11.31 -10.19 -11.76
C ASP A 132 -11.26 -9.87 -13.26
N ARG A 133 -10.18 -9.25 -13.72
CA ARG A 133 -9.94 -9.01 -15.14
C ARG A 133 -9.90 -10.32 -15.93
N GLU A 134 -10.90 -10.53 -16.78
CA GLU A 134 -10.91 -11.57 -17.81
C GLU A 134 -9.97 -11.20 -18.97
N ASP A 135 -8.70 -10.88 -18.68
CA ASP A 135 -7.73 -10.43 -19.69
C ASP A 135 -7.24 -11.57 -20.61
N GLY A 136 -7.97 -12.69 -20.68
CA GLY A 136 -7.55 -13.93 -21.35
C GLY A 136 -6.30 -14.59 -20.75
N CYS A 137 -5.82 -14.08 -19.62
CA CYS A 137 -4.50 -14.32 -19.07
C CYS A 137 -4.50 -15.44 -18.01
N PHE A 138 -4.78 -16.69 -18.42
CA PHE A 138 -4.97 -17.81 -17.49
C PHE A 138 -3.68 -18.42 -16.92
N HIS A 139 -2.52 -17.85 -17.22
CA HIS A 139 -1.23 -18.36 -16.73
C HIS A 139 -0.94 -17.91 -15.29
N ARG A 140 -1.59 -16.84 -14.81
CA ARG A 140 -1.40 -16.27 -13.48
C ARG A 140 -2.67 -15.59 -12.96
N LYS A 141 -2.89 -15.63 -11.65
CA LYS A 141 -3.91 -14.80 -10.96
C LYS A 141 -3.20 -13.89 -9.98
N ARG A 142 -3.58 -12.62 -9.93
CA ARG A 142 -3.17 -11.70 -8.86
C ARG A 142 -4.23 -11.66 -7.77
N ILE A 143 -3.79 -11.76 -6.52
CA ILE A 143 -4.64 -11.62 -5.34
C ILE A 143 -4.06 -10.57 -4.40
N CYS A 144 -4.92 -9.79 -3.77
CA CYS A 144 -4.54 -8.82 -2.75
C CYS A 144 -4.74 -9.45 -1.38
N ILE A 145 -3.74 -9.38 -0.51
CA ILE A 145 -3.79 -9.92 0.85
C ILE A 145 -3.39 -8.87 1.88
N CYS A 146 -3.99 -8.97 3.07
CA CYS A 146 -3.46 -8.34 4.28
C CYS A 146 -2.60 -9.37 5.03
N THR A 147 -1.32 -9.09 5.21
CA THR A 147 -0.34 -9.99 5.84
C THR A 147 0.39 -9.32 6.98
N LYS A 148 0.79 -10.11 7.99
CA LYS A 148 1.70 -9.69 9.06
C LYS A 148 3.15 -10.11 8.81
N LEU A 149 3.41 -10.78 7.68
CA LEU A 149 4.75 -11.18 7.30
C LEU A 149 5.63 -9.95 7.08
N LYS A 150 6.77 -9.93 7.76
CA LYS A 150 7.79 -8.87 7.63
C LYS A 150 8.79 -9.14 6.50
N THR A 151 8.83 -10.37 6.00
CA THR A 151 9.67 -10.80 4.87
C THR A 151 8.91 -10.76 3.55
N ASN A 152 9.65 -10.69 2.45
CA ASN A 152 9.08 -10.82 1.11
C ASN A 152 8.48 -12.22 0.91
N LEU A 153 7.33 -12.27 0.24
CA LEU A 153 6.67 -13.51 -0.14
C LEU A 153 7.23 -14.00 -1.48
N PHE A 154 8.00 -15.08 -1.43
CA PHE A 154 8.44 -15.81 -2.61
C PHE A 154 8.52 -17.29 -2.28
N GLU A 155 7.46 -18.04 -2.61
CA GLU A 155 7.29 -19.42 -2.15
C GLU A 155 6.74 -20.32 -3.28
N SER A 156 7.15 -21.58 -3.28
CA SER A 156 6.55 -22.64 -4.09
C SER A 156 5.91 -23.68 -3.18
N PHE A 157 4.68 -24.09 -3.48
CA PHE A 157 3.95 -25.07 -2.68
C PHE A 157 3.10 -26.01 -3.52
N LYS A 158 2.67 -27.10 -2.90
CA LYS A 158 1.85 -28.13 -3.54
C LYS A 158 0.37 -27.90 -3.24
N VAL A 159 -0.46 -27.99 -4.26
CA VAL A 159 -1.92 -28.10 -4.16
C VAL A 159 -2.33 -29.48 -4.62
N VAL A 160 -3.15 -30.18 -3.82
CA VAL A 160 -3.66 -31.50 -4.15
C VAL A 160 -5.10 -31.37 -4.62
N TYR A 161 -5.39 -31.85 -5.84
CA TYR A 161 -6.73 -31.86 -6.40
C TYR A 161 -7.02 -33.19 -7.10
N ARG A 162 -8.04 -33.92 -6.63
CA ARG A 162 -8.43 -35.24 -7.15
C ARG A 162 -7.24 -36.21 -7.27
N GLY A 163 -6.42 -36.29 -6.23
CA GLY A 163 -5.23 -37.14 -6.18
C GLY A 163 -4.03 -36.65 -7.01
N LYS A 164 -4.17 -35.55 -7.76
CA LYS A 164 -3.06 -34.94 -8.52
C LYS A 164 -2.40 -33.85 -7.70
N VAL A 165 -1.07 -33.89 -7.65
CA VAL A 165 -0.23 -32.86 -7.02
C VAL A 165 0.16 -31.83 -8.08
N ILE A 166 -0.12 -30.57 -7.80
CA ILE A 166 0.21 -29.43 -8.67
C ILE A 166 1.13 -28.49 -7.91
N TRP A 167 2.19 -28.03 -8.55
CA TRP A 167 3.06 -26.99 -8.00
C TRP A 167 2.49 -25.61 -8.33
N VAL A 168 2.36 -24.79 -7.30
CA VAL A 168 1.95 -23.40 -7.39
C VAL A 168 3.11 -22.54 -6.90
N ARG A 169 3.40 -21.47 -7.63
CA ARG A 169 4.36 -20.45 -7.23
C ARG A 169 3.62 -19.19 -6.82
N ALA A 170 4.08 -18.56 -5.75
CA ALA A 170 3.56 -17.29 -5.26
C ALA A 170 4.71 -16.29 -5.15
N LYS A 171 4.51 -15.12 -5.74
CA LYS A 171 5.47 -14.03 -5.73
C LYS A 171 4.77 -12.74 -5.33
N GLU A 172 5.34 -12.04 -4.37
CA GLU A 172 4.90 -10.70 -4.00
C GLU A 172 5.14 -9.71 -5.15
N VAL A 173 4.15 -8.86 -5.39
CA VAL A 173 4.26 -7.74 -6.32
C VAL A 173 4.57 -6.49 -5.50
N LEU A 174 5.75 -5.93 -5.70
CA LEU A 174 6.20 -4.72 -5.02
C LEU A 174 5.51 -3.49 -5.61
N GLY A 175 5.46 -2.41 -4.83
CA GLY A 175 5.05 -1.09 -5.31
C GLY A 175 3.54 -0.82 -5.28
N TRP A 176 2.74 -1.64 -4.61
CA TRP A 176 1.34 -1.28 -4.41
C TRP A 176 1.19 -0.22 -3.33
N VAL A 177 0.46 0.84 -3.67
CA VAL A 177 0.00 1.89 -2.76
C VAL A 177 -1.49 2.16 -3.02
N PRO A 178 -2.24 2.66 -2.02
CA PRO A 178 -3.61 3.13 -2.25
C PRO A 178 -3.67 4.30 -3.25
N ASP A 179 -4.76 4.40 -4.00
CA ASP A 179 -4.95 5.41 -5.08
C ASP A 179 -4.81 6.88 -4.64
N PHE A 180 -4.93 7.16 -3.33
CA PHE A 180 -4.77 8.51 -2.79
C PHE A 180 -3.31 8.89 -2.47
N VAL A 181 -2.38 7.94 -2.59
CA VAL A 181 -0.95 8.24 -2.52
C VAL A 181 -0.57 8.73 -3.91
N GLU A 182 -0.36 10.04 -4.04
CA GLU A 182 0.10 10.66 -5.28
C GLU A 182 1.45 10.04 -5.70
N ASP A 183 1.57 9.70 -6.99
CA ASP A 183 2.87 9.35 -7.56
C ASP A 183 3.75 10.60 -7.47
N ILE A 184 4.75 10.57 -6.59
CA ILE A 184 5.83 11.57 -6.64
C ILE A 184 6.51 11.29 -7.97
N GLU A 185 6.19 12.07 -9.01
CA GLU A 185 6.94 12.06 -10.26
C GLU A 185 8.41 12.30 -9.87
N GLU A 186 9.27 11.30 -10.07
CA GLU A 186 10.70 11.50 -9.96
C GLU A 186 11.06 12.59 -10.97
N GLU A 187 11.39 13.79 -10.51
CA GLU A 187 11.94 14.85 -11.36
C GLU A 187 13.13 14.25 -12.09
N SER A 188 12.95 13.93 -13.38
CA SER A 188 14.06 13.47 -14.20
C SER A 188 14.99 14.67 -14.36
N ASP A 189 16.14 14.64 -13.70
CA ASP A 189 17.26 15.51 -14.00
C ASP A 189 17.67 15.26 -15.46
N SER A 190 17.03 15.96 -16.40
CA SER A 190 17.46 16.01 -17.78
C SER A 190 18.70 16.89 -17.85
N ASP A 191 19.87 16.28 -17.73
CA ASP A 191 21.14 16.89 -18.08
C ASP A 191 21.12 17.27 -19.58
N ASP A 192 20.91 18.55 -19.86
CA ASP A 192 21.01 19.16 -21.19
C ASP A 192 22.49 19.33 -21.58
N ASP A 193 23.13 18.23 -21.99
CA ASP A 193 24.43 18.27 -22.66
C ASP A 193 24.23 18.54 -24.16
N SER A 194 24.11 19.82 -24.52
CA SER A 194 24.16 20.25 -25.93
C SER A 194 25.59 20.15 -26.49
N TYR A 195 25.84 19.13 -27.31
CA TYR A 195 27.02 19.08 -28.17
C TYR A 195 26.70 19.72 -29.52
N GLU A 196 27.11 20.98 -29.73
CA GLU A 196 27.16 21.57 -31.07
C GLU A 196 28.28 20.91 -31.88
N GLY A 197 27.89 20.03 -32.80
CA GLY A 197 28.77 19.48 -33.84
C GLY A 197 28.50 20.15 -35.18
N GLU A 198 29.21 21.24 -35.49
CA GLU A 198 29.33 21.75 -36.86
C GLU A 198 30.20 20.81 -37.69
N ILE A 199 29.67 20.14 -38.73
CA ILE A 199 30.48 19.88 -39.93
C ILE A 199 29.66 19.86 -41.25
N LYS A 200 30.21 20.60 -42.22
CA LYS A 200 30.27 20.41 -43.69
C LYS A 200 29.35 21.27 -44.57
N SER A 201 29.93 22.37 -45.07
CA SER A 201 29.70 22.81 -46.45
C SER A 201 30.60 22.01 -47.40
N GLY A 202 29.98 21.37 -48.38
CA GLY A 202 30.64 20.70 -49.50
C GLY A 202 29.62 20.47 -50.59
N GLY A 203 29.61 21.32 -51.61
CA GLY A 203 28.74 21.21 -52.77
C GLY A 203 29.38 21.89 -53.98
N PHE A 204 29.72 21.04 -54.96
CA PHE A 204 29.99 21.24 -56.39
C PHE A 204 30.27 22.65 -56.93
#